data_AF-A0A955IPI0-F1
#
_entry.id   AF-A0A955IPI0-F1
#
_cell.length_a   1.000
_cell.length_b   1.000
_cell.length_c   1.000
_cell.angle_alpha   90.00
_cell.angle_beta   90.00
_cell.angle_gamma   90.00
#
_symmetry.space_group_name_H-M   'P 1'
#
loop_
_entity.id
_entity.type
_entity.pdbx_description
1 polymer ?
#
loop_
_entity_poly.entity_id
_entity_poly.type
_entity_poly.pdbx_seq_one_letter_code
_entity_poly.pdbx_strand_id
1 'polypeptide(L)'
;GVVFFQRNDAIVVPPVSRLRTGGAAQPDLVRAWIDEQIIPQGRSNPMAAIDRALAFQPDVIFLLSENITGSGQFEIDQDDLLRLLDERNPIERKTGRRRTQINCIQFLDPDPLGTLERIAAEHGGANGYKFLDRAELGLVAP
;
A
#
# COMPACT_ATOMS: atom_id res chain seq x y z
N GLY A 1 -7.09 -3.17 -8.66
CA GLY A 1 -5.94 -2.69 -9.45
C GLY A 1 -4.69 -2.99 -8.66
N VAL A 2 -3.53 -2.99 -9.29
CA VAL A 2 -2.25 -3.18 -8.60
C VAL A 2 -1.38 -1.97 -8.94
N VAL A 3 -0.79 -1.36 -7.91
CA VAL A 3 0.04 -0.15 -8.01
C VAL A 3 1.36 -0.44 -7.33
N PHE A 4 2.45 -0.28 -8.06
CA PHE A 4 3.82 -0.33 -7.54
C PHE A 4 4.33 1.08 -7.30
N PHE A 5 5.17 1.24 -6.30
CA PHE A 5 5.74 2.53 -5.93
C PHE A 5 7.25 2.44 -5.88
N GLN A 6 7.89 3.27 -6.69
CA GLN A 6 9.35 3.35 -6.77
C GLN A 6 9.75 4.78 -7.12
N ARG A 7 10.77 5.30 -6.42
CA ARG A 7 11.16 6.72 -6.56
C ARG A 7 9.97 7.64 -6.31
N ASN A 8 9.72 8.58 -7.22
CA ASN A 8 8.60 9.51 -7.15
C ASN A 8 7.45 9.11 -8.09
N ASP A 9 7.35 7.82 -8.44
CA ASP A 9 6.41 7.32 -9.43
C ASP A 9 5.51 6.20 -8.87
N ALA A 10 4.30 6.14 -9.40
CA ALA A 10 3.28 5.15 -9.08
C ALA A 10 2.91 4.39 -10.35
N ILE A 11 3.51 3.23 -10.53
CA ILE A 11 3.38 2.40 -11.73
C ILE A 11 2.17 1.51 -11.57
N VAL A 12 1.19 1.66 -12.45
CA VAL A 12 -0.07 0.92 -12.38
C VAL A 12 -0.08 -0.23 -13.37
N VAL A 13 -0.39 -1.43 -12.87
CA VAL A 13 -0.63 -2.60 -13.72
C VAL A 13 -1.89 -2.34 -14.57
N PRO A 14 -1.84 -2.49 -15.90
CA PRO A 14 -2.96 -2.20 -16.77
C PRO A 14 -4.27 -2.91 -16.37
N PRO A 15 -5.42 -2.22 -16.48
CA PRO A 15 -5.60 -0.90 -17.08
C PRO A 15 -5.33 0.22 -16.07
N VAL A 16 -4.80 1.32 -16.59
CA VAL A 16 -4.38 2.44 -15.75
C VAL A 16 -5.56 3.27 -15.22
N SER A 17 -6.68 3.38 -15.91
CA SER A 17 -7.72 4.38 -15.57
C SER A 17 -8.86 3.88 -14.67
N ARG A 18 -9.02 2.57 -14.48
CA ARG A 18 -10.14 2.00 -13.72
C ARG A 18 -9.82 0.66 -13.08
N LEU A 19 -10.56 0.31 -12.03
CA LEU A 19 -10.59 -1.06 -11.53
C LEU A 19 -11.26 -1.98 -12.57
N ARG A 20 -10.79 -3.23 -12.64
CA ARG A 20 -11.41 -4.29 -13.44
C ARG A 20 -11.99 -5.35 -12.52
N THR A 21 -13.09 -5.94 -12.97
CA THR A 21 -13.63 -7.16 -12.39
C THR A 21 -12.57 -8.26 -12.43
N GLY A 22 -12.29 -8.87 -11.27
CA GLY A 22 -11.39 -10.02 -11.18
C GLY A 22 -11.94 -11.20 -11.99
N GLY A 23 -11.08 -11.82 -12.78
CA GLY A 23 -11.37 -13.07 -13.50
C GLY A 23 -10.25 -14.07 -13.23
N ALA A 24 -10.52 -15.37 -13.44
CA ALA A 24 -9.59 -16.44 -13.05
C ALA A 24 -8.18 -16.30 -13.64
N ALA A 25 -8.05 -15.77 -14.87
CA ALA A 25 -6.77 -15.56 -15.54
C ALA A 25 -6.07 -14.22 -15.20
N GLN A 26 -6.72 -13.31 -14.48
CA GLN A 26 -6.13 -12.00 -14.17
C GLN A 26 -4.87 -12.08 -13.31
N PRO A 27 -4.79 -12.91 -12.25
CA PRO A 27 -3.58 -13.01 -11.44
C PRO A 27 -2.35 -13.39 -12.26
N ASP A 28 -2.47 -14.34 -13.20
CA ASP A 28 -1.34 -14.78 -14.03
C ASP A 28 -0.90 -13.69 -15.01
N LEU A 29 -1.84 -12.97 -15.61
CA LEU A 29 -1.53 -11.82 -16.46
C LEU A 29 -0.84 -10.69 -15.69
N VAL A 30 -1.29 -10.43 -14.46
CA VAL A 30 -0.67 -9.45 -13.57
C VAL A 30 0.75 -9.88 -13.20
N ARG A 31 0.96 -11.16 -12.83
CA ARG A 31 2.29 -11.71 -12.52
C ARG A 31 3.24 -11.60 -13.71
N ALA A 32 2.81 -12.04 -14.89
CA ALA A 32 3.62 -11.97 -16.10
C ALA A 32 4.02 -10.52 -16.44
N TRP A 33 3.08 -9.57 -16.28
CA TRP A 33 3.38 -8.15 -16.48
C TRP A 33 4.37 -7.61 -15.44
N ILE A 34 4.24 -8.03 -14.17
CA ILE A 34 5.17 -7.63 -13.09
C ILE A 34 6.58 -8.13 -13.42
N ASP A 35 6.72 -9.40 -13.77
CA ASP A 35 8.02 -10.01 -14.08
C ASP A 35 8.72 -9.33 -15.26
N GLU A 36 7.96 -8.82 -16.23
CA GLU A 36 8.50 -8.14 -17.41
C GLU A 36 8.81 -6.65 -17.17
N GLN A 37 7.95 -5.95 -16.41
CA GLN A 37 7.94 -4.48 -16.37
C GLN A 37 8.47 -3.87 -15.07
N ILE A 38 8.50 -4.62 -13.97
CA ILE A 38 8.83 -4.09 -12.64
C ILE A 38 10.23 -4.53 -12.23
N ILE A 39 11.11 -3.54 -12.06
CA ILE A 39 12.42 -3.71 -11.47
C ILE A 39 12.48 -2.81 -10.24
N PRO A 40 12.59 -3.35 -9.00
CA PRO A 40 12.65 -2.55 -7.79
C PRO A 40 13.81 -1.55 -7.85
N GLN A 41 13.52 -0.25 -7.73
CA GLN A 41 14.55 0.78 -7.81
C GLN A 41 14.29 2.00 -6.92
N GLY A 42 15.35 2.46 -6.25
CA GLY A 42 15.33 3.71 -5.49
C GLY A 42 14.43 3.67 -4.26
N ARG A 43 14.22 4.84 -3.66
CA ARG A 43 13.43 5.04 -2.44
C ARG A 43 12.07 5.60 -2.80
N SER A 44 11.00 5.11 -2.22
CA SER A 44 9.63 5.43 -2.67
C SER A 44 9.03 6.63 -1.96
N ASN A 45 8.30 7.46 -2.71
CA ASN A 45 7.39 8.47 -2.17
C ASN A 45 6.02 7.82 -1.89
N PRO A 46 5.63 7.63 -0.62
CA PRO A 46 4.40 6.92 -0.28
C PRO A 46 3.14 7.67 -0.71
N MET A 47 3.16 9.00 -0.70
CA MET A 47 1.97 9.81 -0.97
C MET A 47 1.56 9.77 -2.43
N ALA A 48 2.53 9.80 -3.36
CA ALA A 48 2.22 9.66 -4.78
C ALA A 48 1.50 8.33 -5.08
N ALA A 49 1.89 7.25 -4.40
CA ALA A 49 1.28 5.94 -4.53
C ALA A 49 -0.13 5.89 -3.94
N ILE A 50 -0.31 6.43 -2.73
CA ILE A 50 -1.60 6.48 -2.03
C ILE A 50 -2.60 7.32 -2.82
N ASP A 51 -2.21 8.53 -3.26
CA ASP A 51 -3.06 9.39 -4.10
C ASP A 51 -3.47 8.65 -5.37
N ARG A 52 -2.52 7.93 -5.99
CA ARG A 52 -2.80 7.15 -7.20
C ARG A 52 -3.77 6.00 -6.97
N ALA A 53 -3.67 5.33 -5.83
CA ALA A 53 -4.55 4.24 -5.42
C ALA A 53 -5.96 4.75 -5.08
N LEU A 54 -6.05 5.85 -4.33
CA LEU A 54 -7.32 6.48 -3.96
C LEU A 54 -8.07 7.07 -5.16
N ALA A 55 -7.35 7.49 -6.22
CA ALA A 55 -7.97 7.96 -7.47
C ALA A 55 -8.86 6.90 -8.15
N PHE A 56 -8.64 5.61 -7.86
CA PHE A 56 -9.54 4.53 -8.31
C PHE A 56 -10.86 4.47 -7.54
N GLN A 57 -11.02 5.26 -6.48
CA GLN A 57 -12.13 5.22 -5.52
C GLN A 57 -12.41 3.80 -5.00
N PRO A 58 -11.40 3.07 -4.49
CA PRO A 58 -11.59 1.71 -4.02
C PRO A 58 -12.33 1.68 -2.68
N ASP A 59 -13.10 0.61 -2.44
CA ASP A 59 -13.63 0.34 -1.10
C ASP A 59 -12.52 -0.12 -0.13
N VAL A 60 -11.51 -0.85 -0.64
CA VAL A 60 -10.42 -1.41 0.14
C VAL A 60 -9.09 -1.28 -0.61
N ILE A 61 -8.03 -0.89 0.11
CA ILE A 61 -6.63 -0.93 -0.30
C ILE A 61 -5.89 -1.91 0.61
N PHE A 62 -5.06 -2.77 0.02
CA PHE A 62 -4.02 -3.50 0.74
C PHE A 62 -2.67 -2.88 0.39
N LEU A 63 -2.03 -2.30 1.39
CA LEU A 63 -0.70 -1.72 1.31
C LEU A 63 0.32 -2.76 1.76
N LEU A 64 1.17 -3.20 0.85
CA LEU A 64 2.22 -4.18 1.11
C LEU A 64 3.56 -3.44 1.17
N SER A 65 4.24 -3.43 2.31
CA SER A 65 5.57 -2.81 2.41
C SER A 65 6.39 -3.33 3.59
N GLU A 66 7.71 -3.26 3.53
CA GLU A 66 8.57 -3.43 4.72
C GLU A 66 8.50 -2.18 5.62
N ASN A 67 8.60 -0.99 5.02
CA ASN A 67 8.42 0.31 5.66
C ASN A 67 7.81 1.29 4.65
N ILE A 68 7.20 2.39 5.13
CA ILE A 68 6.53 3.35 4.24
C ILE A 68 6.92 4.81 4.44
N THR A 69 7.64 5.16 5.50
CA THR A 69 8.09 6.53 5.76
C THR A 69 9.15 7.03 4.77
N GLY A 70 9.51 6.23 3.76
CA GLY A 70 10.55 6.56 2.80
C GLY A 70 11.92 6.60 3.47
N SER A 71 12.89 7.27 2.84
CA SER A 71 14.17 7.59 3.49
C SER A 71 14.91 8.68 2.72
N GLY A 72 15.74 9.48 3.40
CA GLY A 72 16.51 10.55 2.76
C GLY A 72 15.59 11.63 2.19
N GLN A 73 15.69 11.97 0.90
CA GLN A 73 14.90 13.08 0.33
C GLN A 73 13.38 12.82 0.25
N PHE A 74 12.95 11.57 0.40
CA PHE A 74 11.53 11.18 0.42
C PHE A 74 11.08 10.73 1.80
N GLU A 75 11.89 11.01 2.82
CA GLU A 75 11.54 10.76 4.21
C GLU A 75 10.39 11.66 4.62
N ILE A 76 9.34 11.05 5.16
CA ILE A 76 8.20 11.74 5.74
C ILE A 76 8.06 11.30 7.19
N ASP A 77 7.79 12.28 8.06
CA ASP A 77 7.45 12.00 9.45
C ASP A 77 6.14 11.19 9.53
N GLN A 78 6.06 10.30 10.52
CA GLN A 78 4.90 9.43 10.69
C GLN A 78 3.60 10.23 10.91
N ASP A 79 3.64 11.28 11.72
CA ASP A 79 2.47 12.10 12.01
C ASP A 79 2.04 12.90 10.80
N ASP A 80 2.99 13.40 10.01
CA ASP A 80 2.68 14.08 8.74
C ASP A 80 2.07 13.12 7.71
N LEU A 81 2.57 11.90 7.60
CA LEU A 81 1.99 10.87 6.72
C LEU A 81 0.54 10.56 7.11
N LEU A 82 0.28 10.37 8.40
CA LEU A 82 -1.07 10.09 8.90
C LEU A 82 -2.02 11.27 8.71
N ARG A 83 -1.55 12.50 8.96
CA ARG A 83 -2.33 13.72 8.68
C ARG A 83 -2.69 13.81 7.20
N LEU A 84 -1.75 13.55 6.30
CA LEU A 84 -2.03 13.56 4.86
C LEU A 84 -3.00 12.45 4.46
N LEU A 85 -2.88 11.26 5.04
CA LEU A 85 -3.85 10.17 4.86
C LEU A 85 -5.26 10.55 5.33
N ASP A 86 -5.36 11.26 6.45
CA ASP A 86 -6.63 11.80 6.96
C ASP A 86 -7.26 12.81 6.02
N GLU A 87 -6.45 13.71 5.44
CA GLU A 87 -6.92 14.66 4.45
C GLU A 87 -7.41 13.98 3.17
N ARG A 88 -6.77 12.88 2.74
CA ARG A 88 -7.10 12.16 1.50
C ARG A 88 -8.22 11.14 1.64
N ASN A 89 -8.37 10.57 2.83
CA ASN A 89 -9.39 9.57 3.13
C ASN A 89 -10.14 9.93 4.41
N PRO A 90 -10.83 11.09 4.46
CA PRO A 90 -11.43 11.60 5.68
C PRO A 90 -12.61 10.74 6.15
N ILE A 91 -12.91 10.82 7.45
CA ILE A 91 -14.14 10.26 8.02
C ILE A 91 -15.33 11.06 7.50
N GLU A 92 -16.26 10.40 6.82
CA GLU A 92 -17.49 11.01 6.35
C GLU A 92 -18.40 11.37 7.53
N ARG A 93 -18.72 12.65 7.69
CA ARG A 93 -19.52 13.16 8.83
C ARG A 93 -20.87 12.48 9.01
N LYS A 94 -21.50 12.02 7.92
CA LYS A 94 -22.84 11.41 7.96
C LYS A 94 -22.83 9.98 8.48
N THR A 95 -21.80 9.22 8.13
CA THR A 95 -21.72 7.78 8.41
C THR A 95 -20.75 7.46 9.55
N GLY A 96 -19.85 8.40 9.88
CA GLY A 96 -18.75 8.16 10.81
C GLY A 96 -17.71 7.19 10.25
N ARG A 97 -17.71 6.93 8.93
CA ARG A 97 -16.83 5.96 8.28
C ARG A 97 -15.99 6.63 7.20
N ARG A 98 -14.81 6.09 6.95
CA ARG A 98 -14.00 6.44 5.78
C ARG A 98 -14.57 5.74 4.54
N ARG A 99 -14.40 6.35 3.37
CA ARG A 99 -14.84 5.76 2.09
C ARG A 99 -14.00 4.54 1.72
N THR A 100 -12.69 4.60 2.00
CA THR A 100 -11.75 3.53 1.68
C THR A 100 -11.17 2.95 2.97
N GLN A 101 -11.19 1.63 3.12
CA GLN A 101 -10.43 0.92 4.15
C GLN A 101 -9.00 0.70 3.67
N ILE A 102 -7.99 1.04 4.48
CA ILE A 102 -6.58 0.83 4.15
C ILE A 102 -6.00 -0.20 5.12
N ASN A 103 -5.81 -1.42 4.63
CA ASN A 103 -5.18 -2.50 5.35
C ASN A 103 -3.70 -2.55 5.01
N CYS A 104 -2.85 -2.87 5.98
CA CYS A 104 -1.41 -2.96 5.82
C CYS A 104 -0.93 -4.39 6.05
N ILE A 105 -0.15 -4.89 5.10
CA ILE A 105 0.57 -6.15 5.21
C ILE A 105 2.05 -5.80 5.24
N GLN A 106 2.65 -5.90 6.42
CA GLN A 106 4.08 -5.74 6.57
C GLN A 106 4.79 -7.07 6.34
N PHE A 107 5.96 -7.04 5.70
CA PHE A 107 6.73 -8.25 5.44
C PHE A 107 8.22 -8.11 5.78
N LEU A 108 8.88 -9.25 5.92
CA LEU A 108 10.32 -9.42 6.21
C LEU A 108 10.73 -8.99 7.62
N ASP A 109 10.95 -7.69 7.82
CA ASP A 109 11.56 -7.14 9.02
C ASP A 109 10.60 -6.12 9.66
N PRO A 110 10.44 -6.08 11.00
CA PRO A 110 9.53 -5.16 11.69
C PRO A 110 9.89 -3.68 11.45
N ASP A 111 8.87 -2.81 11.44
CA ASP A 111 9.02 -1.38 11.21
C ASP A 111 9.33 -0.76 12.56
N PRO A 112 10.53 -0.19 12.78
CA PRO A 112 10.89 0.38 14.08
C PRO A 112 9.93 1.46 14.56
N LEU A 113 9.26 2.15 13.63
CA LEU A 113 8.30 3.22 13.94
C LEU A 113 6.87 2.71 14.09
N GLY A 114 6.57 1.47 13.69
CA GLY A 114 5.21 0.93 13.71
C GLY A 114 4.24 1.69 12.80
N THR A 115 4.73 2.33 11.73
CA THR A 115 3.93 3.23 10.88
C THR A 115 2.82 2.50 10.17
N LEU A 116 3.10 1.32 9.62
CA LEU A 116 2.11 0.49 8.94
C LEU A 116 1.02 0.01 9.90
N GLU A 117 1.39 -0.36 11.13
CA GLU A 117 0.44 -0.74 12.17
C GLU A 117 -0.46 0.44 12.55
N ARG A 118 0.11 1.65 12.69
CA ARG A 118 -0.65 2.87 13.00
C ARG A 118 -1.63 3.25 11.88
N ILE A 119 -1.19 3.20 10.62
CA ILE A 119 -2.07 3.42 9.45
C ILE A 119 -3.22 2.43 9.48
N ALA A 120 -2.94 1.14 9.68
CA ALA A 120 -3.96 0.10 9.71
C ALA A 120 -4.93 0.26 10.89
N ALA A 121 -4.46 0.68 12.07
CA ALA A 121 -5.33 0.98 13.21
C ALA A 121 -6.31 2.13 12.90
N GLU A 122 -5.84 3.19 12.22
CA GLU A 122 -6.61 4.40 11.96
C GLU A 122 -7.49 4.32 10.68
N HIS A 123 -7.09 3.52 9.69
CA HIS A 123 -7.75 3.42 8.37
C HIS A 123 -8.21 2.01 7.99
N GLY A 124 -7.68 0.96 8.60
CA GLY A 124 -7.96 -0.45 8.30
C GLY A 124 -8.94 -1.12 9.28
N GLY A 125 -9.12 -0.56 10.47
CA GLY A 125 -9.97 -1.13 11.52
C GLY A 125 -9.31 -2.32 12.25
N ALA A 126 -10.09 -3.05 13.05
CA ALA A 126 -9.56 -4.01 14.03
C ALA A 126 -8.66 -5.14 13.46
N ASN A 127 -8.86 -5.52 12.19
CA ASN A 127 -8.07 -6.54 11.51
C ASN A 127 -7.29 -5.97 10.32
N GLY A 128 -7.00 -4.67 10.36
CA GLY A 128 -6.37 -3.96 9.24
C GLY A 128 -4.89 -4.26 9.08
N TYR A 129 -4.25 -4.91 10.05
CA TYR A 129 -2.80 -5.13 10.06
C TYR A 129 -2.44 -6.61 10.08
N LYS A 130 -1.43 -6.99 9.29
CA LYS A 130 -0.78 -8.30 9.36
C LYS A 130 0.72 -8.14 9.11
N PHE A 131 1.53 -8.72 9.99
CA PHE A 131 2.96 -8.92 9.76
C PHE A 131 3.21 -10.35 9.26
N LEU A 132 4.13 -10.48 8.28
CA LEU A 132 4.63 -11.72 7.71
C LEU A 132 6.15 -11.73 7.80
N ASP A 133 6.70 -12.49 8.73
CA ASP A 133 8.15 -12.61 8.85
C ASP A 133 8.77 -13.48 7.73
N ARG A 134 10.11 -13.56 7.71
CA ARG A 134 10.84 -14.38 6.73
C ARG A 134 10.45 -15.86 6.76
N ALA A 135 10.05 -16.41 7.91
CA ALA A 135 9.65 -17.81 8.05
C ALA A 135 8.26 -18.05 7.46
N GLU A 136 7.30 -17.17 7.76
CA GLU A 136 5.95 -17.20 7.16
C GLU A 136 6.01 -17.06 5.63
N LEU A 137 7.02 -16.38 5.10
CA LEU A 137 7.25 -16.22 3.66
C LEU A 137 8.07 -17.35 3.02
N GLY A 138 8.56 -18.31 3.81
CA GLY A 138 9.40 -19.41 3.31
C GLY A 138 10.79 -18.96 2.84
N LEU A 139 11.32 -17.88 3.39
CA LEU A 139 12.61 -17.25 3.01
C LEU A 139 13.75 -17.60 3.97
N VAL A 140 13.52 -18.50 4.92
CA VAL A 140 14.56 -19.05 5.79
C VAL A 140 14.92 -20.44 5.25
N ALA A 141 16.21 -20.75 5.16
CA ALA A 141 16.65 -22.09 4.81
C ALA A 141 16.08 -23.10 5.83
N PRO A 142 15.69 -24.32 5.38
CA PRO A 142 15.22 -25.36 6.28
C PRO A 142 16.28 -25.79 7.31
#